data_AF-A0A7J6ST97-F1
#
_entry.id   AF-A0A7J6ST97-F1
#
_cell.length_a   1.000
_cell.length_b   1.000
_cell.length_c   1.000
_cell.angle_alpha   90.00
_cell.angle_beta   90.00
_cell.angle_gamma   90.00
#
_symmetry.space_group_name_H-M   'P 1'
#
loop_
_entity.id
_entity.type
_entity.pdbx_description
1 polymer ?
#
loop_
_entity_poly.entity_id
_entity_poly.type
_entity_poly.pdbx_seq_one_letter_code
_entity_poly.pdbx_strand_id
1 'polypeptide(L)'
;MSTTEAVGVACGAGMDIILNYPPWVVAKRLGAGLSAVPQGKGLASGFGLYCGGGALLSSTAPTWILQERLTAFLGKGPLAACLAGAVGGLCVASQIEGCITKAHVWKTTLLGVVRLMSLRPLLLPKGMVMTMCREVPCSGCLFFLRDRITERLEERLNGGAGHLGVEVVR
;
A
#
# COMPACT_ATOMS: atom_id res chain seq x y z
N MET A 1 7.41 -11.45 -15.20
CA MET A 1 8.09 -10.63 -14.19
C MET A 1 9.55 -11.02 -14.21
N SER A 2 10.44 -10.09 -14.54
CA SER A 2 11.89 -10.29 -14.48
C SER A 2 12.37 -10.36 -13.04
N THR A 3 13.59 -10.87 -12.81
CA THR A 3 14.22 -10.87 -11.47
C THR A 3 14.41 -9.44 -10.94
N THR A 4 14.70 -8.46 -11.81
CA THR A 4 14.86 -7.04 -11.44
C THR A 4 13.54 -6.41 -11.02
N GLU A 5 12.44 -6.74 -11.70
CA GLU A 5 11.10 -6.34 -11.30
C GLU A 5 10.71 -6.95 -9.95
N ALA A 6 11.00 -8.24 -9.75
CA ALA A 6 10.71 -8.92 -8.49
C ALA A 6 11.44 -8.28 -7.29
N VAL A 7 12.73 -7.94 -7.47
CA VAL A 7 13.53 -7.25 -6.45
C VAL A 7 13.00 -5.84 -6.20
N GLY A 8 12.66 -5.09 -7.26
CA GLY A 8 12.06 -3.76 -7.12
C GLY A 8 10.77 -3.80 -6.32
N VAL A 9 9.87 -4.74 -6.64
CA VAL A 9 8.60 -4.94 -5.91
C VAL A 9 8.86 -5.27 -4.44
N ALA A 10 9.78 -6.20 -4.17
CA ALA A 10 10.12 -6.61 -2.80
C ALA A 10 10.69 -5.44 -1.97
N CYS A 11 11.58 -4.64 -2.55
CA CYS A 11 12.13 -3.46 -1.89
C CYS A 11 11.07 -2.37 -1.66
N GLY A 12 10.24 -2.08 -2.66
CA GLY A 12 9.16 -1.11 -2.53
C GLY A 12 8.14 -1.50 -1.46
N ALA A 13 7.68 -2.75 -1.49
CA ALA A 13 6.74 -3.27 -0.49
C ALA A 13 7.36 -3.36 0.90
N GLY A 14 8.63 -3.77 1.01
CA GLY A 14 9.36 -3.81 2.27
C GLY A 14 9.50 -2.43 2.91
N MET A 15 9.83 -1.41 2.11
CA MET A 15 9.95 -0.04 2.59
C MET A 15 8.60 0.55 3.01
N ASP A 16 7.52 0.26 2.27
CA ASP A 16 6.17 0.62 2.71
C ASP A 16 5.85 0.00 4.08
N ILE A 17 6.10 -1.30 4.26
CA ILE A 17 5.85 -1.95 5.55
C ILE A 17 6.67 -1.29 6.67
N ILE A 18 7.97 -1.02 6.46
CA ILE A 18 8.81 -0.43 7.52
C ILE A 18 8.33 0.99 7.89
N LEU A 19 8.02 1.82 6.90
CA LEU A 19 7.71 3.23 7.12
C LEU A 19 6.24 3.46 7.52
N ASN A 20 5.34 2.64 6.99
CA ASN A 20 3.92 2.95 6.94
C ASN A 20 3.07 2.02 7.81
N TYR A 21 3.62 0.92 8.31
CA TYR A 21 2.87 -0.07 9.06
C TYR A 21 2.37 0.43 10.43
N PRO A 22 3.18 1.11 11.28
CA PRO A 22 2.65 1.70 12.52
C PRO A 22 1.60 2.79 12.27
N PRO A 23 1.80 3.76 11.37
CA PRO A 23 0.76 4.73 10.97
C PRO A 23 -0.51 4.06 10.43
N TRP A 24 -0.39 2.98 9.66
CA TRP A 24 -1.52 2.22 9.12
C TRP A 24 -2.43 1.66 10.22
N VAL A 25 -1.85 1.01 11.23
CA VAL A 25 -2.63 0.45 12.33
C VAL A 25 -3.35 1.57 13.11
N VAL A 26 -2.67 2.70 13.34
CA VAL A 26 -3.27 3.87 14.00
C VAL A 26 -4.44 4.43 13.17
N ALA A 27 -4.23 4.66 11.88
CA ALA A 27 -5.24 5.20 10.97
C ALA A 27 -6.49 4.32 10.92
N LYS A 28 -6.31 3.00 10.81
CA LYS A 28 -7.40 2.01 10.85
C LYS A 28 -8.22 2.09 12.13
N ARG A 29 -7.53 2.08 13.27
CA ARG A 29 -8.18 2.09 14.58
C ARG A 29 -8.95 3.38 14.81
N LEU A 30 -8.35 4.53 14.49
CA LEU A 30 -9.05 5.82 14.56
C LEU A 30 -10.26 5.88 13.61
N GLY A 31 -10.13 5.35 12.39
CA GLY A 31 -11.25 5.26 11.44
C GLY A 31 -12.40 4.36 11.92
N ALA A 32 -12.08 3.36 12.74
CA ALA A 32 -13.05 2.51 13.41
C ALA A 32 -13.76 3.15 14.61
N GLY A 33 -13.30 4.32 15.07
CA GLY A 33 -13.68 4.88 16.36
C GLY A 33 -13.06 4.14 17.56
N LEU A 34 -11.95 3.42 17.35
CA LEU A 34 -11.18 2.75 18.39
C LEU A 34 -9.98 3.61 18.81
N SER A 35 -9.48 3.42 20.03
CA SER A 35 -8.25 4.08 20.50
C SER A 35 -7.06 3.76 19.59
N ALA A 36 -6.24 4.77 19.28
CA ALA A 36 -5.05 4.65 18.42
C ALA A 36 -4.10 3.54 18.87
N VAL A 37 -3.89 3.42 20.19
CA VAL A 37 -3.10 2.35 20.81
C VAL A 37 -4.03 1.22 21.24
N PRO A 38 -3.71 -0.05 20.94
CA PRO A 38 -4.45 -1.20 21.47
C PRO A 38 -4.44 -1.19 23.00
N GLN A 39 -5.62 -1.26 23.62
CA GLN A 39 -5.73 -1.29 25.08
C GLN A 39 -4.97 -2.51 25.65
N GLY A 40 -4.16 -2.27 26.69
CA GLY A 40 -3.41 -3.32 27.40
C GLY A 40 -2.11 -3.77 26.73
N LYS A 41 -1.68 -3.15 25.63
CA LYS A 41 -0.41 -3.45 24.95
C LYS A 41 0.38 -2.17 24.73
N GLY A 42 1.64 -2.14 25.16
CA GLY A 42 2.56 -1.04 24.87
C GLY A 42 2.78 -0.90 23.36
N LEU A 43 3.32 0.24 22.89
CA LEU A 43 3.52 0.52 21.46
C LEU A 43 4.17 -0.66 20.71
N ALA A 44 5.21 -1.26 21.30
CA ALA A 44 5.96 -2.37 20.70
C ALA A 44 5.17 -3.69 20.59
N SER A 45 4.21 -3.96 21.49
CA SER A 45 3.38 -5.19 21.47
C SER A 45 1.99 -4.99 20.86
N GLY A 46 1.52 -3.74 20.77
CA GLY A 46 0.27 -3.36 20.14
C GLY A 46 0.32 -3.40 18.61
N PHE A 47 1.49 -3.13 18.02
CA PHE A 47 1.73 -3.15 16.57
C PHE A 47 2.31 -4.48 16.06
N GLY A 48 2.09 -5.60 16.77
CA GLY A 48 2.50 -6.90 16.28
C GLY A 48 2.05 -7.12 14.84
N LEU A 49 2.95 -7.64 14.00
CA LEU A 49 2.68 -7.97 12.59
C LEU A 49 1.35 -8.73 12.48
N TYR A 50 0.36 -8.06 11.92
CA TYR A 50 -0.96 -8.55 11.60
C TYR A 50 -0.82 -9.92 10.92
N CYS A 51 -1.19 -10.98 11.63
CA CYS A 51 -1.08 -12.37 11.19
C CYS A 51 -1.99 -12.72 10.00
N GLY A 52 -2.58 -11.73 9.32
CA GLY A 52 -3.42 -11.87 8.15
C GLY A 52 -2.75 -11.37 6.87
N GLY A 53 -1.44 -11.58 6.67
CA GLY A 53 -0.67 -11.08 5.53
C GLY A 53 -1.30 -11.37 4.15
N GLY A 54 -2.01 -12.50 4.00
CA GLY A 54 -2.76 -12.80 2.77
C GLY A 54 -4.03 -11.94 2.57
N ALA A 55 -4.73 -11.57 3.64
CA ALA A 55 -5.87 -10.65 3.57
C ALA A 55 -5.43 -9.20 3.30
N LEU A 56 -4.17 -8.87 3.60
CA LEU A 56 -3.58 -7.56 3.36
C LEU A 56 -3.54 -7.28 1.86
N LEU A 57 -3.07 -8.24 1.06
CA LEU A 57 -3.06 -8.15 -0.41
C LEU A 57 -4.46 -8.02 -1.01
N SER A 58 -5.42 -8.80 -0.54
CA SER A 58 -6.82 -8.69 -1.01
C SER A 58 -7.45 -7.35 -0.67
N SER A 59 -7.04 -6.71 0.43
CA SER A 59 -7.50 -5.38 0.83
C SER A 59 -6.81 -4.24 0.07
N THR A 60 -5.55 -4.40 -0.32
CA THR A 60 -4.77 -3.36 -0.99
C THR A 60 -4.81 -3.43 -2.50
N ALA A 61 -5.05 -4.61 -3.09
CA ALA A 61 -5.03 -4.80 -4.55
C ALA A 61 -5.93 -3.82 -5.33
N PRO A 62 -7.19 -3.56 -4.93
CA PRO A 62 -8.02 -2.60 -5.66
C PRO A 62 -7.43 -1.18 -5.66
N THR A 63 -6.85 -0.79 -4.52
CA THR A 63 -6.19 0.51 -4.37
C THR A 63 -4.93 0.59 -5.24
N TRP A 64 -4.12 -0.47 -5.26
CA TRP A 64 -2.89 -0.51 -6.07
C TRP A 64 -3.19 -0.47 -7.56
N ILE A 65 -4.23 -1.18 -8.03
CA ILE A 65 -4.66 -1.12 -9.44
C ILE A 65 -5.03 0.31 -9.83
N LEU A 66 -5.76 1.04 -8.97
CA LEU A 66 -6.10 2.42 -9.23
C LEU A 66 -4.86 3.33 -9.21
N GLN A 67 -4.01 3.18 -8.19
CA GLN A 67 -2.79 3.97 -8.04
C GLN A 67 -1.82 3.77 -9.22
N GLU A 68 -1.69 2.55 -9.72
CA GLU A 68 -0.88 2.23 -10.91
C GLU A 68 -1.41 2.97 -12.14
N ARG A 69 -2.73 2.89 -12.40
CA ARG A 69 -3.36 3.58 -13.53
C ARG A 69 -3.25 5.10 -13.42
N LEU A 70 -3.43 5.65 -12.21
CA LEU A 70 -3.28 7.07 -11.96
C LEU A 70 -1.84 7.54 -12.15
N THR A 71 -0.87 6.75 -11.66
CA THR A 71 0.56 7.08 -11.85
C THR A 71 0.92 7.04 -13.34
N ALA A 72 0.42 6.06 -14.10
CA ALA A 72 0.62 6.00 -15.55
C ALA A 72 -0.01 7.21 -16.28
N PHE A 73 -1.16 7.69 -15.82
CA PHE A 73 -1.84 8.86 -16.41
C PHE A 73 -1.17 10.20 -16.04
N LEU A 74 -0.76 10.35 -14.78
CA LEU A 74 -0.13 11.58 -14.26
C LEU A 74 1.36 11.71 -14.66
N GLY A 75 1.96 10.62 -15.15
CA GLY A 75 3.35 10.57 -15.60
C GLY A 75 4.32 10.03 -14.53
N LYS A 76 5.58 9.83 -14.93
CA LYS A 76 6.62 9.31 -14.01
C LYS A 76 7.10 10.41 -13.07
N GLY A 77 7.09 10.15 -11.76
CA GLY A 77 7.70 11.03 -10.77
C GLY A 77 7.15 10.86 -9.36
N PRO A 78 7.86 11.37 -8.34
CA PRO A 78 7.44 11.23 -6.95
C PRO A 78 6.12 11.96 -6.67
N LEU A 79 5.89 13.12 -7.30
CA LEU A 79 4.64 13.86 -7.15
C LEU A 79 3.44 13.09 -7.72
N ALA A 80 3.59 12.49 -8.90
CA ALA A 80 2.53 11.69 -9.53
C ALA A 80 2.17 10.47 -8.68
N ALA A 81 3.18 9.76 -8.14
CA ALA A 81 2.96 8.65 -7.21
C ALA A 81 2.27 9.13 -5.92
N CYS A 82 2.71 10.24 -5.32
CA CYS A 82 2.06 10.79 -4.12
C CYS A 82 0.60 11.19 -4.37
N LEU A 83 0.29 11.82 -5.51
CA LEU A 83 -1.08 12.18 -5.88
C LEU A 83 -1.94 10.95 -6.14
N ALA A 84 -1.41 9.95 -6.85
CA ALA A 84 -2.07 8.67 -7.06
C ALA A 84 -2.38 7.99 -5.71
N GLY A 85 -1.42 8.00 -4.79
CA GLY A 85 -1.58 7.55 -3.41
C GLY A 85 -2.70 8.28 -2.68
N ALA A 86 -2.72 9.60 -2.72
CA ALA A 86 -3.75 10.40 -2.08
C ALA A 86 -5.15 10.09 -2.62
N VAL A 87 -5.32 10.05 -3.95
CA VAL A 87 -6.59 9.73 -4.60
C VAL A 87 -7.01 8.29 -4.30
N GLY A 88 -6.09 7.32 -4.42
CA GLY A 88 -6.35 5.93 -4.06
C GLY A 88 -6.79 5.78 -2.60
N GLY A 89 -6.17 6.54 -1.70
CA GLY A 89 -6.53 6.55 -0.29
C GLY A 89 -7.92 7.11 0.00
N LEU A 90 -8.27 8.22 -0.63
CA LEU A 90 -9.57 8.86 -0.45
C LEU A 90 -10.70 8.11 -1.15
N CYS A 91 -10.47 7.57 -2.34
CA CYS A 91 -11.55 7.03 -3.19
C CYS A 91 -11.74 5.51 -3.08
N VAL A 92 -10.72 4.76 -2.63
CA VAL A 92 -10.77 3.29 -2.58
C VAL A 92 -10.37 2.75 -1.22
N ALA A 93 -9.15 3.07 -0.77
CA ALA A 93 -8.60 2.42 0.43
C ALA A 93 -9.45 2.74 1.67
N SER A 94 -9.87 3.99 1.85
CA SER A 94 -10.65 4.39 3.02
C SER A 94 -11.99 3.66 3.13
N GLN A 95 -12.63 3.36 1.99
CA GLN A 95 -13.90 2.63 1.91
C GLN A 95 -13.71 1.16 2.24
N ILE A 96 -12.71 0.52 1.62
CA ILE A 96 -12.38 -0.88 1.86
C ILE A 96 -12.00 -1.10 3.32
N GLU A 97 -11.10 -0.25 3.85
CA GLU A 97 -10.63 -0.35 5.23
C GLU A 97 -11.76 -0.06 6.23
N GLY A 98 -12.66 0.89 5.91
CA GLY A 98 -13.86 1.14 6.69
C GLY A 98 -14.78 -0.09 6.77
N CYS A 99 -14.99 -0.77 5.64
CA CYS A 99 -15.80 -1.99 5.57
C CYS A 99 -15.16 -3.17 6.33
N ILE A 100 -13.87 -3.42 6.12
CA ILE A 100 -13.11 -4.49 6.82
C ILE A 100 -13.16 -4.25 8.33
N THR A 101 -12.92 -3.03 8.75
CA THR A 101 -12.83 -2.74 10.18
C THR A 101 -14.19 -2.89 10.86
N LYS A 102 -15.28 -2.47 10.20
CA LYS A 102 -16.64 -2.71 10.71
C LYS A 102 -17.02 -4.19 10.69
N ALA A 103 -16.62 -4.94 9.67
CA ALA A 103 -16.86 -6.38 9.64
C ALA A 103 -16.24 -7.05 10.87
N HIS A 104 -15.02 -6.62 11.23
CA HIS A 104 -14.35 -7.09 12.44
C HIS A 104 -15.08 -6.68 13.72
N VAL A 105 -15.45 -5.40 13.87
CA VAL A 105 -16.13 -4.88 15.07
C VAL A 105 -17.52 -5.51 15.25
N TRP A 106 -18.28 -5.65 14.16
CA TRP A 106 -19.64 -6.23 14.17
C TRP A 106 -19.65 -7.76 14.11
N LYS A 107 -18.47 -8.39 14.04
CA LYS A 107 -18.31 -9.85 13.90
C LYS A 107 -19.17 -10.43 12.77
N THR A 108 -19.15 -9.75 11.62
CA THR A 108 -19.96 -10.11 10.43
C THR A 108 -19.10 -10.18 9.18
N THR A 109 -19.68 -10.63 8.07
CA THR A 109 -19.00 -10.69 6.77
C THR A 109 -18.97 -9.31 6.09
N LEU A 110 -18.07 -9.11 5.12
CA LEU A 110 -18.06 -7.88 4.31
C LEU A 110 -19.41 -7.63 3.62
N LEU A 111 -20.04 -8.69 3.10
CA LEU A 111 -21.39 -8.59 2.52
C LEU A 111 -22.44 -8.19 3.55
N GLY A 112 -22.32 -8.70 4.78
CA GLY A 112 -23.15 -8.28 5.91
C GLY A 112 -22.98 -6.79 6.21
N VAL A 113 -21.75 -6.27 6.21
CA VAL A 113 -21.49 -4.84 6.40
C VAL A 113 -22.12 -4.00 5.31
N VAL A 114 -21.94 -4.34 4.04
CA VAL A 114 -22.50 -3.57 2.91
C VAL A 114 -24.02 -3.53 2.96
N ARG A 115 -24.67 -4.63 3.37
CA ARG A 115 -26.13 -4.69 3.54
C ARG A 115 -26.66 -3.88 4.72
N LEU A 116 -25.85 -3.72 5.77
CA LEU A 116 -26.24 -3.04 7.01
C LEU A 116 -25.81 -1.57 7.07
N MET A 117 -24.86 -1.16 6.23
CA MET A 117 -24.37 0.22 6.18
C MET A 117 -25.25 1.11 5.30
N SER A 118 -25.53 2.31 5.80
CA SER A 118 -26.02 3.40 4.97
C SER A 118 -24.91 3.91 4.04
N LEU A 119 -25.30 4.56 2.94
CA LEU A 119 -24.37 5.09 1.93
C LEU A 119 -23.38 6.12 2.48
N ARG A 120 -23.79 6.91 3.47
CA ARG A 120 -22.95 7.98 4.03
C ARG A 120 -21.62 7.48 4.60
N PRO A 121 -21.57 6.49 5.52
CA PRO A 121 -20.31 5.94 6.00
C PRO A 121 -19.54 5.08 4.98
N LEU A 122 -20.15 4.71 3.84
CA LEU A 122 -19.44 4.13 2.70
C LEU A 122 -18.73 5.20 1.88
N LEU A 123 -19.36 6.36 1.65
CA LEU A 123 -18.79 7.44 0.84
C LEU A 123 -17.81 8.32 1.62
N LEU A 124 -18.08 8.53 2.90
CA LEU A 124 -17.29 9.36 3.81
C LEU A 124 -16.92 8.59 5.08
N PRO A 125 -16.07 7.56 4.97
CA PRO A 125 -15.61 6.83 6.15
C PRO A 125 -14.87 7.75 7.11
N LYS A 126 -14.99 7.47 8.41
CA LYS A 126 -14.19 8.19 9.40
C LYS A 126 -12.72 7.80 9.19
N GLY A 127 -11.82 8.78 9.27
CA GLY A 127 -10.38 8.54 9.10
C GLY A 127 -9.87 8.55 7.65
N MET A 128 -10.68 8.94 6.66
CA MET A 128 -10.24 9.07 5.25
C MET A 128 -8.93 9.83 5.08
N VAL A 129 -8.76 10.95 5.79
CA VAL A 129 -7.54 11.76 5.73
C VAL A 129 -6.34 10.98 6.27
N MET A 130 -6.51 10.20 7.33
CA MET A 130 -5.45 9.35 7.86
C MET A 130 -5.09 8.22 6.90
N THR A 131 -6.09 7.64 6.23
CA THR A 131 -5.86 6.67 5.16
C THR A 131 -5.11 7.29 3.99
N MET A 132 -5.50 8.50 3.56
CA MET A 132 -4.78 9.26 2.52
C MET A 132 -3.31 9.48 2.89
N CYS A 133 -3.04 9.98 4.11
CA CYS A 133 -1.67 10.22 4.58
C CYS A 133 -0.79 8.97 4.58
N ARG A 134 -1.40 7.79 4.73
CA ARG A 134 -0.75 6.48 4.62
C ARG A 134 -0.56 6.06 3.16
N GLU A 135 -1.55 6.26 2.30
CA GLU A 135 -1.47 5.78 0.92
C GLU A 135 -0.48 6.60 0.07
N VAL A 136 -0.18 7.85 0.46
CA VAL A 136 0.87 8.68 -0.16
C VAL A 136 2.26 8.02 -0.11
N PRO A 137 2.83 7.68 1.08
CA PRO A 137 4.12 6.99 1.15
C PRO A 137 4.07 5.57 0.59
N CYS A 138 2.93 4.86 0.71
CA CYS A 138 2.75 3.54 0.09
C CYS A 138 2.95 3.61 -1.44
N SER A 139 2.23 4.54 -2.08
CA SER A 139 2.31 4.73 -3.52
C SER A 139 3.69 5.24 -3.96
N GLY A 140 4.30 6.13 -3.18
CA GLY A 140 5.69 6.55 -3.38
C GLY A 140 6.69 5.38 -3.35
N CYS A 141 6.54 4.45 -2.41
CA CYS A 141 7.40 3.27 -2.33
C CYS A 141 7.14 2.27 -3.48
N LEU A 142 5.88 2.02 -3.80
CA LEU A 142 5.49 0.98 -4.76
C LEU A 142 5.59 1.38 -6.22
N PHE A 143 5.41 2.66 -6.55
CA PHE A 143 5.37 3.11 -7.95
C PHE A 143 6.50 4.08 -8.31
N PHE A 144 7.15 4.71 -7.33
CA PHE A 144 8.34 5.52 -7.61
C PHE A 144 9.62 4.80 -7.20
N LEU A 145 9.75 4.36 -5.94
CA LEU A 145 10.97 3.71 -5.47
C LEU A 145 11.20 2.36 -6.16
N ARG A 146 10.14 1.55 -6.34
CA ARG A 146 10.18 0.31 -7.12
C ARG A 146 10.80 0.54 -8.50
N ASP A 147 10.21 1.43 -9.29
CA ASP A 147 10.61 1.68 -10.67
C ASP A 147 12.06 2.19 -10.72
N ARG A 148 12.47 3.05 -9.79
CA ARG A 148 13.86 3.52 -9.68
C ARG A 148 14.85 2.42 -9.33
N ILE A 149 14.49 1.48 -8.47
CA ILE A 149 15.34 0.34 -8.12
C ILE A 149 15.47 -0.60 -9.32
N THR A 150 14.35 -0.91 -9.98
CA THR A 150 14.34 -1.77 -11.17
C THR A 150 15.17 -1.17 -12.31
N GLU A 151 14.97 0.12 -12.63
CA GLU A 151 15.76 0.84 -13.65
C GLU A 151 17.26 0.78 -13.34
N ARG A 152 17.68 1.06 -12.10
CA ARG A 152 19.10 1.00 -11.70
C ARG A 152 19.70 -0.40 -11.73
N LEU A 153 18.91 -1.43 -11.42
CA LEU A 153 19.38 -2.82 -11.48
C LEU A 153 19.59 -3.24 -12.93
N GLU A 154 18.68 -2.87 -13.82
CA GLU A 154 18.80 -3.14 -15.25
C GLU A 154 19.98 -2.41 -15.88
N GLU A 155 20.20 -1.13 -15.54
CA GLU A 155 21.39 -0.39 -15.95
C GLU A 155 22.69 -1.07 -15.50
N ARG A 156 22.74 -1.59 -14.27
CA ARG A 156 23.94 -2.30 -13.76
C ARG A 156 24.16 -3.65 -14.43
N LEU A 157 23.10 -4.39 -14.72
CA LEU A 157 23.20 -5.69 -15.40
C LEU A 157 23.63 -5.51 -16.87
N ASN A 158 23.06 -4.53 -17.56
CA ASN A 158 23.38 -4.23 -18.95
C ASN A 158 24.74 -3.52 -19.10
N GLY A 159 25.08 -2.62 -18.17
CA GLY A 159 26.38 -1.95 -18.13
C GLY A 159 27.52 -2.88 -17.69
N GLY A 160 27.23 -3.87 -16.83
CA GLY A 160 28.18 -4.93 -16.46
C GLY A 160 28.47 -5.91 -17.60
N ALA A 161 27.49 -6.16 -18.48
CA ALA A 161 27.68 -6.96 -19.69
C ALA A 161 28.62 -6.29 -20.72
N GLY A 162 28.76 -4.96 -20.67
CA GLY A 162 29.74 -4.22 -21.49
C GLY A 162 31.19 -4.31 -20.98
N HIS A 163 31.41 -4.70 -19.72
CA HIS A 163 32.75 -4.88 -19.14
C HIS A 163 33.26 -6.32 -19.17
N LEU A 164 32.38 -7.29 -19.40
CA LEU A 164 32.76 -8.65 -19.73
C LEU A 164 32.76 -8.77 -21.25
N GLY A 165 33.86 -8.34 -21.86
CA GLY A 165 34.18 -8.65 -23.25
C GLY A 165 34.28 -10.17 -23.43
N VAL A 166 33.14 -10.82 -23.61
CA VAL A 166 33.07 -12.18 -24.13
C VAL A 166 33.04 -12.04 -25.64
N GLU A 167 34.23 -11.90 -26.20
CA GLU A 167 34.50 -12.23 -27.59
C GLU A 167 34.11 -13.71 -27.77
N VAL A 168 32.90 -13.95 -28.27
CA VAL A 168 32.55 -15.27 -28.80
C VAL A 168 33.31 -15.38 -30.13
N VAL A 169 34.54 -15.89 -30.03
CA VAL A 169 35.31 -16.37 -31.17
C VAL A 169 34.45 -17.46 -31.85
N ARG A 170 34.01 -17.17 -33.07
CA ARG A 170 33.40 -18.14 -33.99
C ARG A 170 34.46 -19.02 -34.62
#